data_AF-A0A926XBS7-F1
#
_entry.id   AF-A0A926XBS7-F1
#
_cell.length_a   1.000
_cell.length_b   1.000
_cell.length_c   1.000
_cell.angle_alpha   90.00
_cell.angle_beta   90.00
_cell.angle_gamma   90.00
#
_symmetry.space_group_name_H-M   'P 1'
#
loop_
_entity.id
_entity.type
_entity.pdbx_description
1 polymer ?
#
loop_
_entity_poly.entity_id
_entity_poly.type
_entity_poly.pdbx_seq_one_letter_code
_entity_poly.pdbx_strand_id
1 'polypeptide(L)'
;MLGCISLILVKIGDQPVRVRDRWIHYHDLYHLEVSLLERILMGRDWVSGIHGINAGVFHESTIIGEYDSFLDEARIAIHEALTRPTPFSQLKALCWMTLLLLQGINPLAVLLRHLRSMKKKQQELWDWLDI
;
A
#
# COMPACT_ATOMS: atom_id res chain seq x y z
N MET A 1 16.06 -9.51 3.75
CA MET A 1 14.81 -8.90 3.24
C MET A 1 13.64 -9.72 3.79
N LEU A 2 12.97 -9.26 4.85
CA LEU A 2 11.83 -9.94 5.48
C LEU A 2 10.51 -9.52 4.81
N GLY A 3 10.48 -9.53 3.48
CA GLY A 3 9.29 -9.21 2.69
C GLY A 3 8.80 -10.49 2.05
N CYS A 4 7.72 -11.07 2.56
CA CYS A 4 7.04 -12.15 1.85
C CYS A 4 6.21 -11.53 0.72
N ILE A 5 6.80 -11.51 -0.48
CA ILE A 5 6.24 -10.90 -1.68
C ILE A 5 5.33 -11.92 -2.37
N SER A 6 4.07 -11.55 -2.57
CA SER A 6 3.16 -12.37 -3.38
C SER A 6 3.56 -12.23 -4.85
N LEU A 7 4.21 -13.27 -5.40
CA LEU A 7 4.55 -13.40 -6.82
C LEU A 7 3.40 -13.97 -7.65
N ILE A 8 2.17 -13.90 -7.14
CA ILE A 8 0.99 -14.29 -7.89
C ILE A 8 0.74 -13.24 -8.96
N LEU A 9 0.58 -13.68 -10.20
CA LEU A 9 0.30 -12.79 -11.32
C LEU A 9 -1.13 -12.24 -11.26
N VAL A 10 -1.25 -10.94 -11.54
CA VAL A 10 -2.55 -10.33 -11.81
C VAL A 10 -3.08 -10.88 -13.14
N LYS A 11 -4.37 -11.21 -13.19
CA LYS A 11 -5.03 -11.71 -14.39
C LYS A 11 -6.28 -10.88 -14.71
N ILE A 12 -6.54 -10.69 -16.00
CA ILE A 12 -7.83 -10.18 -16.51
C ILE A 12 -8.45 -11.32 -17.32
N GLY A 13 -9.58 -11.85 -16.84
CA GLY A 13 -10.01 -13.20 -17.23
C GLY A 13 -8.94 -14.22 -16.84
N ASP A 14 -8.57 -15.11 -17.75
CA ASP A 14 -7.52 -16.12 -17.53
C ASP A 14 -6.13 -15.69 -18.02
N GLN A 15 -5.99 -14.48 -18.56
CA GLN A 15 -4.75 -13.98 -19.14
C GLN A 15 -3.95 -13.17 -18.10
N PRO A 16 -2.67 -13.51 -17.85
CA PRO A 16 -1.80 -12.72 -16.98
C PRO A 16 -1.50 -11.34 -17.60
N VAL A 17 -1.42 -10.32 -16.75
CA VAL A 17 -1.18 -8.94 -17.18
C VAL A 17 0.32 -8.67 -17.33
N ARG A 18 0.72 -8.15 -18.49
CA ARG A 18 2.08 -7.70 -18.78
C ARG A 18 2.06 -6.24 -19.23
N VAL A 19 2.95 -5.43 -18.67
CA VAL A 19 3.18 -4.06 -19.11
C VAL A 19 4.59 -3.97 -19.68
N ARG A 20 4.68 -3.65 -20.98
CA ARG A 20 5.92 -3.78 -21.76
C ARG A 20 6.46 -5.20 -21.60
N ASP A 21 7.66 -5.34 -21.05
CA ASP A 21 8.30 -6.64 -20.84
C ASP A 21 8.16 -7.24 -19.44
N ARG A 22 7.39 -6.60 -18.54
CA ARG A 22 7.29 -7.02 -17.14
C ARG A 22 5.91 -7.57 -16.80
N TRP A 23 5.90 -8.71 -16.12
CA TRP A 23 4.71 -9.28 -15.51
C TRP A 23 4.31 -8.50 -14.27
N ILE A 24 3.00 -8.26 -14.12
CA ILE A 24 2.46 -7.56 -12.96
C ILE A 24 2.02 -8.57 -11.93
N HIS A 25 2.62 -8.51 -10.75
CA HIS A 25 2.25 -9.33 -9.60
C HIS A 25 1.25 -8.59 -8.72
N TYR A 26 0.52 -9.33 -7.88
CA TYR A 26 -0.37 -8.74 -6.90
C TYR A 26 0.36 -7.79 -5.94
N HIS A 27 1.62 -8.07 -5.61
CA HIS A 27 2.44 -7.13 -4.84
C HIS A 27 2.57 -5.77 -5.55
N ASP A 28 2.91 -5.77 -6.85
CA ASP A 28 2.99 -4.55 -7.67
C ASP A 28 1.64 -3.82 -7.71
N LEU A 29 0.54 -4.57 -7.81
CA LEU A 29 -0.81 -4.02 -7.77
C LEU A 29 -1.11 -3.35 -6.42
N TYR A 30 -0.69 -3.93 -5.30
CA TYR A 30 -0.92 -3.31 -3.99
C TYR A 30 -0.14 -2.00 -3.83
N HIS A 31 1.09 -1.93 -4.34
CA HIS A 31 1.83 -0.67 -4.39
C HIS A 31 1.09 0.37 -5.23
N LEU A 32 0.55 -0.02 -6.39
CA LEU A 32 -0.24 0.88 -7.23
C LEU A 32 -1.52 1.34 -6.52
N GLU A 33 -2.28 0.42 -5.92
CA GLU A 33 -3.52 0.74 -5.20
C GLU A 33 -3.26 1.70 -4.04
N VAL A 34 -2.22 1.45 -3.24
CA VAL A 34 -1.83 2.32 -2.13
C VAL A 34 -1.31 3.67 -2.61
N SER A 35 -0.63 3.72 -3.77
CA SER A 35 -0.15 4.98 -4.36
C SER A 35 -1.27 5.95 -4.75
N LEU A 36 -2.47 5.42 -5.04
CA LEU A 36 -3.65 6.21 -5.36
C LEU A 36 -4.37 6.74 -4.12
N LEU A 37 -3.97 6.29 -2.93
CA LEU A 37 -4.49 6.75 -1.65
C LEU A 37 -3.68 7.95 -1.16
N GLU A 38 -4.31 8.82 -0.38
CA GLU A 38 -3.57 9.90 0.28
C GLU A 38 -2.44 9.34 1.17
N ARG A 39 -1.37 10.12 1.32
CA ARG A 39 -0.27 9.78 2.21
C ARG A 39 -0.77 9.73 3.65
N ILE A 40 -0.25 8.78 4.42
CA ILE A 40 -0.53 8.71 5.86
C ILE A 40 0.77 8.90 6.64
N LEU A 41 0.68 9.53 7.81
CA LEU A 41 1.81 9.65 8.72
C LEU A 41 2.03 8.31 9.44
N MET A 42 3.25 7.76 9.37
CA MET A 42 3.70 6.58 10.10
C MET A 42 5.00 6.94 10.83
N GLY A 43 4.97 6.98 12.17
CA GLY A 43 6.09 7.53 12.93
C GLY A 43 6.28 9.01 12.62
N ARG A 44 7.41 9.37 11.99
CA ARG A 44 7.75 10.74 11.56
C ARG A 44 7.60 10.94 10.05
N ASP A 45 7.31 9.88 9.32
CA ASP A 45 7.39 9.86 7.86
C ASP A 45 5.99 9.81 7.26
N TRP A 46 5.81 10.56 6.18
CA TRP A 46 4.67 10.38 5.31
C TRP A 46 4.92 9.15 4.45
N VAL A 47 3.90 8.32 4.24
CA VAL A 47 4.05 7.04 3.54
C VAL A 47 3.03 6.99 2.42
N SER A 48 3.44 6.62 1.21
CA SER A 48 2.60 6.59 0.00
C SER A 48 2.48 5.19 -0.59
N GLY A 49 3.19 4.20 -0.05
CA GLY A 49 3.33 2.88 -0.67
C GLY A 49 4.32 2.86 -1.84
N ILE A 50 4.79 4.01 -2.32
CA ILE A 50 5.79 4.10 -3.39
C ILE A 50 6.76 5.26 -3.14
N HIS A 51 7.14 5.52 -1.88
CA HIS A 51 7.91 6.70 -1.48
C HIS A 51 9.27 6.85 -2.21
N GLY A 52 9.75 5.80 -2.89
CA GLY A 52 10.94 5.83 -3.74
C GLY A 52 10.73 6.33 -5.17
N ILE A 53 9.48 6.58 -5.61
CA ILE A 53 9.14 6.99 -6.98
C ILE A 53 8.69 8.44 -6.99
N ASN A 54 9.59 9.37 -7.32
CA ASN A 54 9.25 10.80 -7.44
C ASN A 54 8.69 11.11 -8.84
N ALA A 55 7.40 10.82 -9.06
CA ALA A 55 6.69 11.17 -10.29
C ALA A 55 5.39 11.94 -9.98
N GLY A 56 5.15 13.04 -10.69
CA GLY A 56 4.00 13.92 -10.46
C GLY A 56 2.63 13.25 -10.64
N VAL A 57 2.58 12.12 -11.34
CA VAL A 57 1.37 11.29 -11.46
C VAL A 57 0.95 10.63 -10.15
N PHE A 58 1.90 10.42 -9.23
CA PHE A 58 1.66 9.77 -7.95
C PHE A 58 1.70 10.74 -6.77
N HIS A 59 2.32 11.89 -6.95
CA HIS A 59 2.68 12.81 -5.87
C HIS A 59 2.46 14.26 -6.30
N GLU A 60 1.54 14.96 -5.62
CA GLU A 60 1.32 16.40 -5.84
C GLU A 60 2.49 17.27 -5.34
N SER A 61 3.31 16.74 -4.44
CA SER A 61 4.50 17.40 -3.89
C SER A 61 5.73 16.52 -4.00
N THR A 62 6.86 17.15 -4.31
CA THR A 62 8.18 16.53 -4.32
C THR A 62 8.41 15.78 -3.01
N ILE A 63 8.85 14.52 -3.09
CA ILE A 63 9.26 13.76 -1.91
C ILE A 63 10.64 14.28 -1.51
N ILE A 64 10.71 14.92 -0.33
CA ILE A 64 11.95 15.52 0.21
C ILE A 64 12.59 14.59 1.28
N GLY A 65 11.86 13.60 1.78
CA GLY A 65 12.32 12.69 2.83
C GLY A 65 13.15 11.51 2.32
N GLU A 66 14.04 11.00 3.18
CA GLU A 66 14.70 9.71 2.99
C GLU A 66 13.63 8.61 2.89
N TYR A 67 13.70 7.84 1.82
CA TYR A 67 12.78 6.74 1.54
C TYR A 67 12.90 5.65 2.61
N ASP A 68 11.82 5.39 3.37
CA ASP A 68 11.75 4.22 4.24
C ASP A 68 10.93 3.08 3.60
N SER A 69 11.64 2.19 2.90
CA SER A 69 11.07 0.95 2.34
C SER A 69 10.30 0.11 3.35
N PHE A 70 10.67 0.14 4.63
CA PHE A 70 10.02 -0.66 5.66
C PHE A 70 8.59 -0.16 5.93
N LEU A 71 8.39 1.17 5.99
CA LEU A 71 7.06 1.73 6.27
C LEU A 71 6.11 1.57 5.09
N ASP A 72 6.63 1.64 3.86
CA ASP A 72 5.86 1.33 2.66
C ASP A 72 5.38 -0.12 2.69
N GLU A 73 6.27 -1.09 2.92
CA GLU A 73 5.92 -2.51 3.01
C GLU A 73 4.91 -2.81 4.13
N ALA A 74 5.05 -2.13 5.28
CA ALA A 74 4.09 -2.23 6.38
C ALA A 74 2.70 -1.76 5.94
N ARG A 75 2.61 -0.62 5.22
CA ARG A 75 1.35 -0.11 4.69
C ARG A 75 0.76 -1.05 3.62
N ILE A 76 1.60 -1.60 2.74
CA ILE A 76 1.19 -2.58 1.72
C ILE A 76 0.61 -3.84 2.38
N ALA A 77 1.27 -4.38 3.40
CA ALA A 77 0.78 -5.55 4.12
C ALA A 77 -0.59 -5.32 4.78
N ILE A 78 -0.78 -4.15 5.39
CA ILE A 78 -2.08 -3.75 5.95
C ILE A 78 -3.14 -3.67 4.83
N HIS A 79 -2.81 -3.04 3.70
CA HIS A 79 -3.73 -2.92 2.57
C HIS A 79 -4.10 -4.27 1.96
N GLU A 80 -3.13 -5.17 1.80
CA GLU A 80 -3.33 -6.53 1.32
C GLU A 80 -4.29 -7.30 2.23
N ALA A 81 -4.10 -7.24 3.55
CA ALA A 81 -4.97 -7.93 4.52
C ALA A 81 -6.41 -7.41 4.52
N LEU A 82 -6.62 -6.13 4.22
CA LEU A 82 -7.94 -5.50 4.19
C LEU A 82 -8.69 -5.76 2.87
N THR A 83 -7.98 -5.72 1.74
CA THR A 83 -8.61 -5.84 0.41
C THR A 83 -8.73 -7.29 -0.05
N ARG A 84 -7.77 -8.13 0.35
CA ARG A 84 -7.66 -9.54 -0.06
C ARG A 84 -7.35 -10.40 1.17
N PRO A 85 -8.33 -10.58 2.08
CA PRO A 85 -8.14 -11.29 3.32
C PRO A 85 -7.94 -12.79 3.06
N THR A 86 -6.70 -13.25 3.27
CA THR A 86 -6.31 -14.67 3.29
C THR A 86 -5.60 -14.95 4.61
N PRO A 87 -5.53 -16.21 5.08
CA PRO A 87 -4.77 -16.53 6.29
C PRO A 87 -3.32 -16.01 6.23
N PHE A 88 -2.72 -16.05 5.03
CA PHE A 88 -1.38 -15.55 4.79
C PHE A 88 -1.28 -14.03 4.88
N SER A 89 -2.18 -13.28 4.23
CA SER A 89 -2.15 -11.80 4.28
C SER A 89 -2.46 -11.26 5.68
N GLN A 90 -3.35 -11.92 6.43
CA GLN A 90 -3.61 -11.58 7.82
C GLN A 90 -2.39 -11.81 8.71
N LEU A 91 -1.71 -12.96 8.57
CA LEU A 91 -0.47 -13.23 9.30
C LEU A 91 0.63 -12.22 8.94
N LYS A 92 0.78 -11.91 7.65
CA LYS A 92 1.73 -10.90 7.16
C LYS A 92 1.46 -9.55 7.80
N ALA A 93 0.21 -9.07 7.81
CA ALA A 93 -0.16 -7.81 8.46
C ALA A 93 0.12 -7.83 9.97
N LEU A 94 -0.17 -8.94 10.66
CA LEU A 94 0.16 -9.09 12.08
C LEU A 94 1.68 -8.99 12.35
N CYS A 95 2.51 -9.64 11.52
CA CYS A 95 3.96 -9.51 11.60
C CYS A 95 4.41 -8.05 11.42
N TRP A 96 3.90 -7.36 10.41
CA TRP A 96 4.24 -5.95 10.16
C TRP A 96 3.75 -5.02 11.27
N MET A 97 2.53 -5.21 11.80
CA MET A 97 2.04 -4.46 12.95
C MET A 97 2.90 -4.67 14.19
N THR A 98 3.41 -5.88 14.39
CA THR A 98 4.36 -6.19 15.48
C THR A 98 5.69 -5.46 15.28
N LEU A 99 6.22 -5.44 14.06
CA LEU A 99 7.47 -4.73 13.75
C LEU A 99 7.30 -3.20 13.91
N LEU A 100 6.15 -2.63 13.54
CA LEU A 100 5.84 -1.22 13.81
C LEU A 100 5.88 -0.91 15.32
N LEU A 101 5.30 -1.78 16.16
CA LEU A 101 5.36 -1.62 17.62
C LEU A 101 6.81 -1.62 18.13
N LEU A 102 7.65 -2.53 17.62
CA LEU A 102 9.06 -2.62 18.00
C LEU A 102 9.85 -1.36 17.60
N GLN A 103 9.42 -0.63 16.57
CA GLN A 103 9.98 0.66 16.18
C GLN A 103 9.37 1.86 16.92
N GLY A 104 8.47 1.63 17.88
CA GLY A 104 7.79 2.71 18.60
C GLY A 104 6.69 3.40 17.79
N ILE A 105 6.23 2.81 16.69
CA ILE A 105 5.13 3.32 15.86
C ILE A 105 3.83 2.63 16.29
N ASN A 106 2.78 3.41 16.54
CA ASN A 106 1.48 2.86 16.94
C ASN A 106 0.74 2.22 15.73
N PRO A 107 0.63 0.88 15.64
CA PRO A 107 0.03 0.21 14.48
C PRO A 107 -1.47 0.46 14.37
N LEU A 108 -2.19 0.66 15.49
CA LEU A 108 -3.62 0.97 15.47
C LEU A 108 -3.86 2.35 14.86
N ALA A 109 -3.03 3.33 15.20
CA ALA A 109 -3.09 4.65 14.59
C ALA A 109 -2.82 4.59 13.07
N VAL A 110 -1.84 3.78 12.65
CA VAL A 110 -1.56 3.53 11.22
C VAL A 110 -2.78 2.90 10.53
N LEU A 111 -3.35 1.85 11.11
CA LEU A 111 -4.53 1.17 10.58
C LEU A 111 -5.72 2.12 10.41
N LEU A 112 -6.03 2.93 11.42
CA LEU A 112 -7.13 3.90 11.36
C LEU A 112 -6.90 4.98 10.30
N ARG A 113 -5.68 5.49 10.17
CA ARG A 113 -5.32 6.46 9.12
C ARG A 113 -5.47 5.84 7.73
N HIS A 114 -5.02 4.59 7.56
CA HIS A 114 -5.14 3.86 6.30
C HIS A 114 -6.60 3.60 5.92
N LEU A 115 -7.45 3.18 6.87
CA LEU A 115 -8.89 3.01 6.64
C LEU A 115 -9.58 4.32 6.25
N ARG A 116 -9.24 5.44 6.90
CA ARG A 116 -9.77 6.77 6.52
C ARG A 116 -9.36 7.15 5.11
N SER A 117 -8.10 6.91 4.75
CA SER A 117 -7.54 7.16 3.42
C SER A 117 -8.26 6.35 2.34
N MET A 118 -8.54 5.06 2.60
CA MET A 118 -9.36 4.21 1.72
C MET A 118 -10.79 4.73 1.58
N LYS A 119 -11.44 5.09 2.69
CA LYS A 119 -12.82 5.61 2.69
C LYS A 119 -12.92 6.92 1.89
N LYS A 120 -11.94 7.81 2.04
CA LYS A 120 -11.87 9.05 1.27
C LYS A 120 -11.75 8.75 -0.22
N LYS A 121 -10.85 7.84 -0.61
CA LYS A 121 -10.71 7.45 -2.03
C LYS A 121 -11.98 6.84 -2.60
N GLN A 122 -12.68 6.03 -1.81
CA GLN A 122 -13.97 5.48 -2.19
C GLN A 122 -15.03 6.57 -2.41
N GLN A 123 -15.08 7.59 -1.54
CA GLN A 123 -15.97 8.73 -1.71
C GLN A 123 -15.63 9.53 -2.98
N GLU A 124 -14.35 9.82 -3.23
CA GLU A 124 -13.91 10.52 -4.47
C GLU A 124 -14.34 9.76 -5.73
N LEU A 125 -14.28 8.42 -5.70
CA LEU A 125 -14.72 7.59 -6.82
C LEU A 125 -16.24 7.61 -7.00
N TRP A 126 -17.00 7.62 -5.91
CA TRP A 126 -18.46 7.76 -5.94
C TRP A 126 -18.87 9.13 -6.49
N ASP A 127 -18.26 10.20 -5.97
CA ASP A 127 -18.49 11.58 -6.44
C ASP A 127 -18.16 11.71 -7.94
N TRP A 128 -17.11 11.06 -8.43
CA TRP A 128 -16.75 11.05 -9.86
C TRP A 128 -17.73 10.28 -10.74
N LEU A 129 -18.41 9.28 -10.17
CA LEU A 129 -19.40 8.44 -10.87
C LEU A 129 -20.83 9.00 -10.81
N ASP A 130 -21.04 10.16 -10.16
CA ASP A 130 -22.37 10.75 -9.87
C ASP A 130 -23.31 9.77 -9.12
N ILE A 131 -22.76 8.92 -8.25
CA ILE A 131 -23.49 7.99 -7.36
C ILE A 131 -23.25 8.38 -5.91
#